data_AF-A0ABD1PJ67-F1
#
_entry.id   AF-A0ABD1PJ67-F1
#
_cell.length_a   1.000
_cell.length_b   1.000
_cell.length_c   1.000
_cell.angle_alpha   90.00
_cell.angle_beta   90.00
_cell.angle_gamma   90.00
#
_symmetry.space_group_name_H-M   'P 1'
#
loop_
_entity.id
_entity.type
_entity.pdbx_description
1 polymer ?
#
loop_
_entity_poly.entity_id
_entity_poly.type
_entity_poly.pdbx_seq_one_letter_code
_entity_poly.pdbx_strand_id
1 'polypeptide(L)'
;MSLWAQKLAKAEAMATTPMVPPNQAAAGNPNFDGVAPTPMATPPPPGTDMTRICFRDQLWLNTYPLDRNLVFDYFALSQFYDYTCNNEQLRIRSIHPLDHSQLLKMTGIEYMLSEVTEPHLFVIRKQKRDGPEKVTPMLTYYVLDGSIYQAPQLCNVFAARVGRALYHISKAFTTAASKLEKIGFVDVENENTAPESKVTKETIDFKELKRLDHILASLQRKLPPAPPPPPFPEGYTPPTAEGEKSSENQQAEVQPPVDPIIDQGPSKRRKF
;
A
#
# COMPACT_ATOMS: atom_id res chain seq x y z
N MET A 1 -66.74 23.44 5.74
CA MET A 1 -65.47 22.70 5.87
C MET A 1 -65.16 22.56 7.35
N SER A 2 -64.76 21.42 7.87
CA SER A 2 -64.68 20.10 7.27
C SER A 2 -64.08 19.19 8.33
N LEU A 3 -64.55 17.95 8.36
CA LEU A 3 -63.76 16.77 8.70
C LEU A 3 -63.22 16.54 10.13
N TRP A 4 -63.23 17.50 11.05
CA TRP A 4 -62.59 17.27 12.37
C TRP A 4 -63.53 16.85 13.53
N ALA A 5 -64.85 17.04 13.42
CA ALA A 5 -65.77 16.77 14.54
C ALA A 5 -66.71 15.55 14.37
N GLN A 6 -66.63 14.83 13.25
CA GLN A 6 -67.60 13.79 12.90
C GLN A 6 -67.04 12.35 12.87
N LYS A 7 -65.75 12.17 13.21
CA LYS A 7 -65.12 10.84 13.30
C LYS A 7 -64.93 10.32 14.74
N LEU A 8 -65.35 11.07 15.75
CA LEU A 8 -65.16 10.71 17.16
C LEU A 8 -66.41 10.17 17.88
N ALA A 9 -67.55 9.98 17.21
CA ALA A 9 -68.79 9.59 17.90
C ALA A 9 -69.76 8.77 17.04
N LYS A 10 -69.27 7.69 16.44
CA LYS A 10 -70.14 6.59 15.98
C LYS A 10 -69.33 5.29 16.10
N ALA A 11 -69.25 4.75 17.31
CA ALA A 11 -70.18 3.71 17.77
C ALA A 11 -70.14 2.53 16.78
N GLU A 12 -69.34 1.49 17.03
CA GLU A 12 -69.68 0.45 18.02
C GLU A 12 -71.02 -0.20 17.66
N ALA A 13 -70.97 -1.26 16.86
CA ALA A 13 -72.03 -2.27 16.77
C ALA A 13 -71.55 -3.53 16.02
N MET A 14 -71.55 -4.64 16.76
CA MET A 14 -71.87 -6.02 16.34
C MET A 14 -70.87 -6.83 15.50
N ALA A 15 -70.20 -7.78 16.16
CA ALA A 15 -70.10 -9.16 15.66
C ALA A 15 -69.98 -10.15 16.84
N THR A 16 -70.91 -11.10 16.85
CA THR A 16 -71.18 -12.22 17.75
C THR A 16 -70.10 -13.33 17.72
N THR A 17 -69.82 -13.92 18.89
CA THR A 17 -69.17 -15.25 19.13
C THR A 17 -70.06 -16.43 18.67
N PRO A 18 -69.62 -17.74 18.60
CA PRO A 18 -68.42 -18.40 19.18
C PRO A 18 -67.71 -19.48 18.28
N MET A 19 -66.53 -19.97 18.70
CA MET A 19 -66.15 -21.40 18.89
C MET A 19 -64.62 -21.60 18.96
N VAL A 20 -64.17 -22.37 19.97
CA VAL A 20 -62.80 -22.81 20.29
C VAL A 20 -62.80 -24.36 20.22
N PRO A 21 -61.74 -25.05 19.75
CA PRO A 21 -60.74 -25.68 20.67
C PRO A 21 -59.31 -25.83 20.06
N PRO A 22 -58.33 -26.45 20.75
CA PRO A 22 -57.70 -25.99 22.00
C PRO A 22 -56.14 -26.00 21.93
N ASN A 23 -55.50 -25.49 23.00
CA ASN A 23 -54.18 -25.89 23.54
C ASN A 23 -52.91 -25.38 22.80
N GLN A 24 -51.87 -24.78 23.40
CA GLN A 24 -51.33 -24.80 24.77
C GLN A 24 -50.60 -23.48 25.13
N ALA A 25 -50.51 -23.25 26.44
CA ALA A 25 -49.75 -22.27 27.23
C ALA A 25 -48.39 -21.81 26.65
N ALA A 26 -47.94 -20.57 26.82
CA ALA A 26 -47.60 -19.99 28.13
C ALA A 26 -47.69 -18.45 28.19
N ALA A 27 -47.98 -17.99 29.42
CA ALA A 27 -48.23 -16.63 29.84
C ALA A 27 -46.97 -15.77 30.02
N GLY A 28 -47.13 -14.45 29.91
CA GLY A 28 -46.19 -13.44 30.41
C GLY A 28 -46.41 -12.06 29.79
N ASN A 29 -47.10 -11.16 30.51
CA ASN A 29 -47.47 -9.79 30.11
C ASN A 29 -46.25 -8.83 30.06
N PRO A 30 -46.41 -7.61 29.49
CA PRO A 30 -45.36 -6.78 28.90
C PRO A 30 -44.76 -5.77 29.89
N ASN A 31 -43.76 -5.04 29.40
CA ASN A 31 -43.19 -3.77 29.90
C ASN A 31 -41.76 -3.89 30.44
N PHE A 32 -40.77 -3.78 29.54
CA PHE A 32 -39.48 -3.17 29.88
C PHE A 32 -38.84 -2.61 28.60
N ASP A 33 -38.66 -1.29 28.60
CA ASP A 33 -37.88 -0.55 27.61
C ASP A 33 -36.45 -1.10 27.53
N GLY A 34 -35.95 -1.32 26.31
CA GLY A 34 -34.63 -1.90 26.07
C GLY A 34 -34.11 -1.58 24.68
N VAL A 35 -33.33 -0.50 24.62
CA VAL A 35 -32.38 -0.07 23.58
C VAL A 35 -32.11 -1.10 22.49
N ALA A 36 -32.41 -0.73 21.24
CA ALA A 36 -32.06 -1.50 20.05
C ALA A 36 -30.53 -1.72 19.97
N PRO A 37 -30.05 -2.94 19.66
CA PRO A 37 -28.64 -3.16 19.42
C PRO A 37 -28.21 -2.41 18.16
N THR A 38 -27.14 -1.61 18.27
CA THR A 38 -26.44 -0.98 17.16
C THR A 38 -26.17 -2.00 16.05
N PRO A 39 -26.43 -1.68 14.77
CA PRO A 39 -26.23 -2.63 13.70
C PRO A 39 -24.73 -2.94 13.57
N MET A 40 -24.40 -4.21 13.73
CA MET A 40 -23.10 -4.79 13.41
C MET A 40 -22.67 -4.30 12.02
N ALA A 41 -21.50 -3.65 11.96
CA ALA A 41 -20.94 -3.15 10.72
C ALA A 41 -20.80 -4.31 9.73
N THR A 42 -21.55 -4.25 8.63
CA THR A 42 -21.42 -5.17 7.51
C THR A 42 -20.00 -5.06 6.94
N PRO A 43 -19.37 -6.19 6.54
CA PRO A 43 -18.06 -6.14 5.92
C PRO A 43 -18.13 -5.25 4.66
N PRO A 44 -17.19 -4.31 4.49
CA PRO A 44 -17.23 -3.35 3.40
C PRO A 44 -17.16 -4.09 2.04
N PRO A 45 -17.89 -3.62 1.01
CA PRO A 45 -17.86 -4.23 -0.30
C PRO A 45 -16.45 -4.20 -0.90
N PRO A 46 -16.08 -5.20 -1.73
CA PRO A 46 -14.77 -5.29 -2.36
C PRO A 46 -14.49 -4.02 -3.18
N GLY A 47 -13.42 -3.30 -2.85
CA GLY A 47 -12.95 -2.15 -3.62
C GLY A 47 -13.10 -0.78 -2.96
N THR A 48 -13.60 -0.70 -1.71
CA THR A 48 -13.53 0.57 -0.96
C THR A 48 -12.09 0.86 -0.53
N ASP A 49 -11.51 1.96 -1.03
CA ASP A 49 -10.16 2.40 -0.65
C ASP A 49 -10.17 2.92 0.80
N MET A 50 -9.89 2.01 1.74
CA MET A 50 -9.81 2.28 3.16
C MET A 50 -8.58 3.12 3.57
N THR A 51 -7.65 3.39 2.65
CA THR A 51 -6.44 4.18 2.96
C THR A 51 -6.70 5.69 3.02
N ARG A 52 -7.89 6.15 2.58
CA ARG A 52 -8.26 7.58 2.56
C ARG A 52 -9.09 8.03 3.74
N ILE A 53 -9.48 7.10 4.60
CA ILE A 53 -10.37 7.36 5.73
C ILE A 53 -9.65 7.09 7.04
N CYS A 54 -10.18 7.64 8.12
CA CYS A 54 -9.69 7.39 9.46
C CYS A 54 -10.86 7.15 10.42
N PHE A 55 -10.60 6.36 11.46
CA PHE A 55 -11.54 6.17 12.55
C PHE A 55 -11.07 6.91 13.79
N ARG A 56 -11.98 7.58 14.49
CA ARG A 56 -11.74 8.20 15.80
C ARG A 56 -13.03 8.23 16.60
N ASP A 57 -13.00 7.74 17.83
CA ASP A 57 -14.10 7.86 18.78
C ASP A 57 -13.66 8.70 19.98
N GLN A 58 -14.14 9.95 20.02
CA GLN A 58 -13.78 10.89 21.07
C GLN A 58 -14.43 10.57 22.42
N LEU A 59 -15.60 9.92 22.43
CA LEU A 59 -16.28 9.56 23.68
C LEU A 59 -15.49 8.46 24.40
N TRP A 60 -15.02 7.46 23.64
CA TRP A 60 -14.17 6.41 24.18
C TRP A 60 -12.85 6.98 24.72
N LEU A 61 -12.17 7.84 23.94
CA LEU A 61 -10.90 8.45 24.34
C LEU A 61 -10.99 9.40 25.55
N ASN A 62 -12.17 9.96 25.82
CA ASN A 62 -12.40 10.76 27.03
C ASN A 62 -12.65 9.89 28.28
N THR A 63 -13.06 8.64 28.09
CA THR A 63 -13.45 7.72 29.16
C THR A 63 -12.31 6.79 29.55
N TYR A 64 -11.53 6.34 28.58
CA TYR A 64 -10.48 5.34 28.76
C TYR A 64 -9.11 5.87 28.32
N PRO A 65 -8.02 5.56 29.04
CA PRO A 65 -6.68 5.89 28.61
C PRO A 65 -6.30 5.05 27.37
N LEU A 66 -5.63 5.68 26.41
CA LEU A 66 -5.07 4.98 25.26
C LEU A 66 -3.68 4.42 25.60
N ASP A 67 -3.66 3.24 26.21
CA ASP A 67 -2.46 2.49 26.58
C ASP A 67 -2.35 1.16 25.80
N ARG A 68 -1.26 0.41 26.00
CA ARG A 68 -1.04 -0.91 25.37
C ARG A 68 -2.13 -1.93 25.69
N ASN A 69 -2.81 -1.79 26.81
CA ASN A 69 -3.82 -2.76 27.25
C ASN A 69 -5.15 -2.53 26.52
N LEU A 70 -5.55 -1.28 26.36
CA LEU A 70 -6.86 -0.91 25.83
C LEU A 70 -6.82 -0.49 24.36
N VAL A 71 -5.64 -0.20 23.78
CA VAL A 71 -5.54 0.19 22.36
C VAL A 71 -6.11 -0.86 21.41
N PHE A 72 -5.99 -2.15 21.75
CA PHE A 72 -6.54 -3.20 20.91
C PHE A 72 -8.07 -3.23 20.95
N ASP A 73 -8.66 -2.96 22.10
CA ASP A 73 -10.11 -2.86 22.25
C ASP A 73 -10.65 -1.60 21.57
N TYR A 74 -9.93 -0.49 21.66
CA TYR A 74 -10.22 0.71 20.86
C TYR A 74 -10.16 0.43 19.35
N PHE A 75 -9.12 -0.27 18.89
CA PHE A 75 -8.99 -0.66 17.48
C PHE A 75 -10.14 -1.55 17.01
N ALA A 76 -10.65 -2.43 17.87
CA ALA A 76 -11.74 -3.33 17.53
C ALA A 76 -13.08 -2.62 17.25
N LEU A 77 -13.25 -1.38 17.73
CA LEU A 77 -14.41 -0.54 17.40
C LEU A 77 -14.35 0.03 15.99
N SER A 78 -13.18 0.03 15.36
CA SER A 78 -12.98 0.62 14.05
C SER A 78 -13.50 -0.28 12.92
N GLN A 79 -13.89 0.34 11.80
CA GLN A 79 -14.23 -0.36 10.56
C GLN A 79 -13.08 -1.16 9.93
N PHE A 80 -11.87 -1.04 10.47
CA PHE A 80 -10.70 -1.81 10.03
C PHE A 80 -10.62 -3.18 10.72
N TYR A 81 -11.34 -3.37 11.83
CA TYR A 81 -11.35 -4.62 12.55
C TYR A 81 -12.18 -5.68 11.83
N ASP A 82 -11.72 -6.92 11.92
CA ASP A 82 -12.33 -8.06 11.25
C ASP A 82 -12.79 -9.06 12.30
N TYR A 83 -14.10 -9.17 12.49
CA TYR A 83 -14.70 -10.04 13.51
C TYR A 83 -14.49 -11.55 13.24
N THR A 84 -14.00 -11.92 12.05
CA THR A 84 -13.66 -13.32 11.73
C THR A 84 -12.23 -13.69 12.18
N CYS A 85 -11.45 -12.73 12.69
CA CYS A 85 -10.07 -12.96 13.08
C CYS A 85 -9.93 -13.84 14.33
N ASN A 86 -8.74 -14.42 14.49
CA ASN A 86 -8.38 -15.27 15.62
C ASN A 86 -8.46 -14.52 16.95
N ASN A 87 -8.15 -13.22 16.97
CA ASN A 87 -8.22 -12.39 18.19
C ASN A 87 -9.64 -12.34 18.75
N GLU A 88 -10.65 -12.27 17.88
CA GLU A 88 -12.06 -12.29 18.30
C GLU A 88 -12.45 -13.65 18.88
N GLN A 89 -11.98 -14.73 18.28
CA GLN A 89 -12.21 -16.07 18.82
C GLN A 89 -11.58 -16.26 20.21
N LEU A 90 -10.40 -15.67 20.46
CA LEU A 90 -9.79 -15.65 21.79
C LEU A 90 -10.61 -14.81 22.77
N ARG A 91 -11.06 -13.63 22.35
CA ARG A 91 -11.91 -12.74 23.15
C ARG A 91 -13.20 -13.42 23.59
N ILE A 92 -13.90 -14.11 22.69
CA ILE A 92 -15.12 -14.89 22.99
C ILE A 92 -14.86 -15.98 24.04
N ARG A 93 -13.65 -16.55 24.04
CA ARG A 93 -13.23 -17.57 25.02
C ARG A 93 -12.70 -16.97 26.33
N SER A 94 -12.85 -15.65 26.53
CA SER A 94 -12.29 -14.92 27.67
C SER A 94 -10.76 -15.06 27.80
N ILE A 95 -10.08 -15.22 26.67
CA ILE A 95 -8.61 -15.23 26.57
C ILE A 95 -8.16 -13.88 26.03
N HIS A 96 -7.01 -13.38 26.50
CA HIS A 96 -6.47 -12.11 26.03
C HIS A 96 -6.28 -12.14 24.50
N PRO A 97 -6.83 -11.16 23.75
CA PRO A 97 -6.89 -11.24 22.28
C PRO A 97 -5.51 -11.18 21.62
N LEU A 98 -4.51 -10.63 22.29
CA LEU A 98 -3.12 -10.58 21.82
C LEU A 98 -2.23 -11.68 22.42
N ASP A 99 -2.81 -12.73 23.02
CA ASP A 99 -2.03 -13.85 23.57
C ASP A 99 -1.34 -14.65 22.44
N HIS A 100 -0.03 -14.41 22.30
CA HIS A 100 0.78 -15.02 21.26
C HIS A 100 0.83 -16.56 21.35
N SER A 101 0.81 -17.13 22.56
CA SER A 101 0.89 -18.58 22.74
C SER A 101 -0.34 -19.31 22.22
N GLN A 102 -1.50 -18.64 22.21
CA GLN A 102 -2.74 -19.17 21.65
C GLN A 102 -2.84 -18.90 20.14
N LEU A 103 -2.45 -17.70 19.71
CA LEU A 103 -2.42 -17.35 18.28
C LEU A 103 -1.53 -18.30 17.45
N LEU A 104 -0.39 -18.74 18.01
CA LEU A 104 0.50 -19.72 17.38
C LEU A 104 -0.16 -21.07 17.06
N LYS A 105 -1.21 -21.44 17.79
CA LYS A 105 -1.95 -22.71 17.62
C LYS A 105 -3.11 -22.58 16.63
N MET A 106 -3.39 -21.38 16.16
CA MET A 106 -4.49 -21.08 15.25
C MET A 106 -3.97 -20.79 13.85
N THR A 107 -4.84 -20.92 12.85
CA THR A 107 -4.56 -20.53 11.46
C THR A 107 -5.67 -19.61 10.98
N GLY A 108 -5.33 -18.62 10.17
CA GLY A 108 -6.27 -17.60 9.72
C GLY A 108 -5.75 -16.17 9.91
N ILE A 109 -6.67 -15.22 9.92
CA ILE A 109 -6.36 -13.80 10.07
C ILE A 109 -6.14 -13.48 11.55
N GLU A 110 -5.06 -12.78 11.85
CA GLU A 110 -4.77 -12.27 13.18
C GLU A 110 -4.21 -10.85 13.12
N TYR A 111 -4.39 -10.14 14.22
CA TYR A 111 -3.81 -8.84 14.47
C TYR A 111 -2.74 -8.95 15.56
N MET A 112 -1.64 -8.23 15.37
CA MET A 112 -0.58 -8.10 16.37
C MET A 112 -0.23 -6.64 16.62
N LEU A 113 0.04 -6.32 17.88
CA LEU A 113 0.59 -5.02 18.27
C LEU A 113 2.11 -5.06 18.10
N SER A 114 2.63 -4.30 17.14
CA SER A 114 4.04 -4.32 16.73
C SER A 114 4.88 -3.23 17.39
N GLU A 115 4.38 -2.00 17.40
CA GLU A 115 5.08 -0.85 18.00
C GLU A 115 4.15 -0.14 18.96
N VAL A 116 4.74 0.37 20.05
CA VAL A 116 4.03 0.98 21.17
C VAL A 116 4.87 2.17 21.64
N THR A 117 4.34 3.38 21.47
CA THR A 117 4.89 4.64 22.00
C THR A 117 3.73 5.39 22.64
N GLU A 118 3.40 5.00 23.86
CA GLU A 118 2.22 5.51 24.57
C GLU A 118 2.38 6.99 24.92
N PRO A 119 1.30 7.80 24.85
CA PRO A 119 -0.04 7.48 24.32
C PRO A 119 -0.19 7.78 22.81
N HIS A 120 0.90 8.17 22.13
CA HIS A 120 0.82 8.87 20.85
C HIS A 120 0.79 7.96 19.63
N LEU A 121 1.50 6.83 19.66
CA LEU A 121 1.65 5.96 18.50
C LEU A 121 1.55 4.48 18.88
N PHE A 122 0.67 3.78 18.18
CA PHE A 122 0.62 2.33 18.17
C PHE A 122 0.55 1.80 16.75
N VAL A 123 1.23 0.69 16.49
CA VAL A 123 1.23 0.04 15.18
C VAL A 123 0.61 -1.34 15.30
N ILE A 124 -0.52 -1.54 14.63
CA ILE A 124 -1.22 -2.82 14.58
C ILE A 124 -1.01 -3.43 13.19
N ARG A 125 -0.55 -4.67 13.13
CA ARG A 125 -0.38 -5.40 11.86
C ARG A 125 -1.45 -6.46 11.74
N LYS A 126 -2.14 -6.47 10.60
CA LYS A 126 -2.98 -7.58 10.15
C LYS A 126 -2.13 -8.54 9.35
N GLN A 127 -2.16 -9.80 9.73
CA GLN A 127 -1.39 -10.85 9.09
C GLN A 127 -2.22 -12.12 8.98
N LYS A 128 -1.93 -12.93 7.95
CA LYS A 128 -2.50 -14.25 7.77
C LYS A 128 -1.50 -15.30 8.21
N ARG A 129 -1.87 -16.09 9.21
CA ARG A 129 -1.11 -17.23 9.70
C ARG A 129 -1.53 -18.49 8.96
N ASP A 130 -0.61 -19.10 8.24
CA ASP A 130 -0.81 -20.41 7.60
C ASP A 130 -0.25 -21.56 8.47
N GLY A 131 0.59 -21.24 9.47
CA GLY A 131 1.13 -22.18 10.45
C GLY A 131 1.91 -21.49 11.57
N PRO A 132 2.57 -22.23 12.47
CA PRO A 132 3.29 -21.65 13.61
C PRO A 132 4.40 -20.67 13.22
N GLU A 133 5.16 -20.97 12.17
CA GLU A 133 6.25 -20.11 11.67
C GLU A 133 5.88 -19.33 10.42
N LYS A 134 4.86 -19.78 9.66
CA LYS A 134 4.48 -19.17 8.39
C LYS A 134 3.39 -18.13 8.58
N VAL A 135 3.79 -16.87 8.43
CA VAL A 135 2.91 -15.70 8.53
C VAL A 135 3.12 -14.79 7.33
N THR A 136 2.02 -14.39 6.70
CA THR A 136 2.00 -13.45 5.57
C THR A 136 1.45 -12.10 6.06
N PRO A 137 2.28 -11.04 6.16
CA PRO A 137 1.81 -9.69 6.47
C PRO A 137 0.84 -9.19 5.40
N MET A 138 -0.26 -8.56 5.80
CA MET A 138 -1.28 -8.06 4.87
C MET A 138 -1.40 -6.55 4.92
N LEU A 139 -1.83 -6.02 6.06
CA LEU A 139 -2.10 -4.58 6.25
C LEU A 139 -1.43 -4.10 7.54
N THR A 140 -1.11 -2.81 7.59
CA THR A 140 -0.61 -2.15 8.80
C THR A 140 -1.51 -0.97 9.11
N TYR A 141 -1.80 -0.75 10.37
CA TYR A 141 -2.63 0.32 10.88
C TYR A 141 -1.84 1.13 11.90
N TYR A 142 -1.94 2.45 11.81
CA TYR A 142 -1.37 3.39 12.77
C TYR A 142 -2.49 3.94 13.63
N VAL A 143 -2.33 3.89 14.94
CA VAL A 143 -3.12 4.67 15.90
C VAL A 143 -2.27 5.86 16.30
N LEU A 144 -2.59 7.04 15.77
CA LEU A 144 -1.88 8.30 15.99
C LEU A 144 -2.77 9.24 16.78
N ASP A 145 -2.39 9.53 18.03
CA ASP A 145 -3.12 10.42 18.94
C ASP A 145 -4.63 10.10 19.06
N GLY A 146 -4.97 8.81 19.00
CA GLY A 146 -6.36 8.31 19.02
C GLY A 146 -7.05 8.22 17.65
N SER A 147 -6.42 8.66 16.57
CA SER A 147 -6.93 8.47 15.19
C SER A 147 -6.31 7.24 14.55
N ILE A 148 -7.13 6.36 13.97
CA ILE A 148 -6.70 5.12 13.34
C ILE A 148 -6.67 5.28 11.82
N TYR A 149 -5.52 4.98 11.22
CA TYR A 149 -5.26 5.07 9.78
C TYR A 149 -4.77 3.74 9.24
N GLN A 150 -5.24 3.36 8.04
CA GLN A 150 -4.64 2.26 7.30
C GLN A 150 -3.42 2.74 6.51
N ALA A 151 -2.27 2.07 6.69
CA ALA A 151 -1.07 2.31 5.91
C ALA A 151 -1.30 1.91 4.44
N PRO A 152 -0.96 2.78 3.47
CA PRO A 152 -1.02 2.42 2.06
C PRO A 152 0.05 1.38 1.73
N GLN A 153 -0.27 0.47 0.82
CA GLN A 153 0.69 -0.50 0.31
C GLN A 153 1.78 0.22 -0.52
N LEU A 154 3.02 -0.25 -0.40
CA LEU A 154 4.18 0.37 -1.05
C LEU A 154 4.00 0.46 -2.58
N CYS A 155 3.44 -0.59 -3.20
CA CYS A 155 3.13 -0.60 -4.64
C CYS A 155 2.17 0.53 -5.03
N ASN A 156 1.12 0.78 -4.25
CA ASN A 156 0.15 1.86 -4.51
C ASN A 156 0.81 3.24 -4.38
N VAL A 157 1.70 3.40 -3.40
CA VAL A 157 2.46 4.66 -3.22
C VAL A 157 3.37 4.89 -4.43
N PHE A 158 4.08 3.87 -4.91
CA PHE A 158 4.93 3.98 -6.10
C PHE A 158 4.10 4.29 -7.35
N ALA A 159 3.04 3.55 -7.61
CA ALA A 159 2.16 3.75 -8.76
C ALA A 159 1.61 5.19 -8.79
N ALA A 160 1.14 5.71 -7.64
CA ALA A 160 0.64 7.08 -7.54
C ALA A 160 1.74 8.12 -7.80
N ARG A 161 2.96 7.94 -7.26
CA ARG A 161 4.07 8.88 -7.48
C ARG A 161 4.54 8.87 -8.93
N VAL A 162 4.72 7.69 -9.53
CA VAL A 162 5.12 7.55 -10.94
C VAL A 162 4.05 8.14 -11.86
N GLY A 163 2.78 7.83 -11.61
CA GLY A 163 1.66 8.39 -12.36
C GLY A 163 1.61 9.92 -12.30
N ARG A 164 1.81 10.52 -11.12
CA ARG A 164 1.89 11.97 -10.97
C ARG A 164 3.08 12.58 -11.71
N ALA A 165 4.25 11.94 -11.66
CA ALA A 165 5.43 12.40 -12.39
C ALA A 165 5.18 12.40 -13.92
N LEU A 166 4.65 11.30 -14.46
CA LEU A 166 4.29 11.19 -15.88
C LEU A 166 3.24 12.23 -16.28
N TYR A 167 2.23 12.46 -15.43
CA TYR A 167 1.22 13.49 -15.68
C TYR A 167 1.84 14.88 -15.82
N HIS A 168 2.74 15.27 -14.91
CA HIS A 168 3.39 16.57 -14.97
C HIS A 168 4.32 16.71 -16.17
N ILE A 169 5.06 15.65 -16.53
CA ILE A 169 5.91 15.62 -17.73
C ILE A 169 5.06 15.79 -18.99
N SER A 170 3.99 15.00 -19.13
CA SER A 170 3.07 15.09 -20.26
C SER A 170 2.45 16.48 -20.36
N LYS A 171 1.95 17.03 -19.26
CA LYS A 171 1.40 18.39 -19.19
C LYS A 171 2.41 19.45 -19.61
N ALA A 172 3.68 19.32 -19.19
CA ALA A 172 4.75 20.23 -19.58
C ALA A 172 5.00 20.18 -21.09
N PHE A 173 5.10 18.99 -21.69
CA PHE A 173 5.28 18.83 -23.14
C PHE A 173 4.09 19.37 -23.94
N THR A 174 2.85 19.10 -23.52
CA THR A 174 1.65 19.67 -24.17
C THR A 174 1.63 21.19 -24.08
N THR A 175 2.04 21.75 -22.94
CA THR A 175 2.15 23.20 -22.75
C THR A 175 3.26 23.80 -23.61
N ALA A 176 4.40 23.11 -23.75
CA ALA A 176 5.49 23.54 -24.61
C ALA A 176 5.10 23.50 -26.09
N ALA A 177 4.48 22.40 -26.55
CA ALA A 177 4.02 22.23 -27.93
C ALA A 177 3.01 23.31 -28.33
N SER A 178 2.01 23.58 -27.49
CA SER A 178 1.01 24.63 -27.75
C SER A 178 1.58 26.05 -27.81
N LYS A 179 2.72 26.30 -27.16
CA LYS A 179 3.45 27.58 -27.28
C LYS A 179 4.41 27.62 -28.48
N LEU A 180 4.90 26.45 -28.93
CA LEU A 180 5.80 26.34 -30.08
C LEU A 180 5.07 26.58 -31.41
N GLU A 181 3.80 26.18 -31.53
CA GLU A 181 2.97 26.46 -32.72
C GLU A 181 2.80 27.97 -32.98
N LYS A 182 2.96 28.84 -31.97
CA LYS A 182 2.95 30.30 -32.14
C LYS A 182 4.25 30.90 -32.68
N ILE A 183 5.35 30.14 -32.71
CA ILE A 183 6.66 30.60 -33.19
C ILE A 183 6.89 30.15 -34.64
N GLY A 184 6.21 29.09 -35.10
CA GLY A 184 6.33 28.54 -36.46
C GLY A 184 5.58 29.30 -37.56
N PHE A 185 4.81 30.34 -37.21
CA PHE A 185 4.09 31.21 -38.16
C PHE A 185 4.38 32.68 -37.83
N VAL A 186 5.67 33.02 -37.69
CA VAL A 186 6.09 34.40 -37.87
C VAL A 186 6.44 34.52 -39.35
N ASP A 187 5.42 34.90 -40.13
CA ASP A 187 5.64 35.43 -41.47
C ASP A 187 6.76 36.47 -41.39
N VAL A 188 7.70 36.32 -42.32
CA VAL A 188 8.65 37.35 -42.68
C VAL A 188 7.84 38.63 -42.94
N GLU A 189 8.31 39.75 -42.37
CA GLU A 189 7.72 41.11 -42.46
C GLU A 189 6.77 41.49 -41.31
N ASN A 190 7.32 42.08 -40.23
CA ASN A 190 7.22 43.53 -40.01
C ASN A 190 8.01 43.95 -38.77
N GLU A 191 8.79 45.01 -38.94
CA GLU A 191 9.54 45.72 -37.91
C GLU A 191 8.62 46.33 -36.84
N ASN A 192 9.16 46.45 -35.62
CA ASN A 192 8.71 47.25 -34.50
C ASN A 192 7.32 46.95 -33.89
N THR A 193 7.32 46.13 -32.84
CA THR A 193 6.76 46.53 -31.53
C THR A 193 7.18 45.54 -30.44
N ALA A 194 7.78 46.06 -29.38
CA ALA A 194 8.25 45.29 -28.23
C ALA A 194 7.08 44.64 -27.45
N PRO A 195 7.24 43.39 -26.97
CA PRO A 195 6.46 42.91 -25.85
C PRO A 195 7.37 42.49 -24.69
N GLU A 196 7.40 43.30 -23.63
CA GLU A 196 7.79 42.83 -22.31
C GLU A 196 6.73 41.83 -21.81
N SER A 197 7.07 40.54 -21.81
CA SER A 197 6.40 39.58 -20.94
C SER A 197 7.44 38.94 -20.04
N LYS A 198 7.34 39.26 -18.74
CA LYS A 198 8.13 38.65 -17.67
C LYS A 198 7.87 37.14 -17.66
N VAL A 199 8.71 36.41 -18.38
CA VAL A 199 8.90 34.97 -18.18
C VAL A 199 9.79 34.83 -16.96
N THR A 200 9.20 34.42 -15.83
CA THR A 200 9.96 33.95 -14.68
C THR A 200 10.84 32.79 -15.19
N LYS A 201 12.14 33.03 -15.36
CA LYS A 201 13.11 31.97 -15.59
C LYS A 201 13.05 31.04 -14.38
N GLU A 202 12.37 29.90 -14.50
CA GLU A 202 12.60 28.78 -13.61
C GLU A 202 14.05 28.34 -13.82
N THR A 203 14.95 28.87 -13.00
CA THR A 203 16.34 28.47 -12.96
C THR A 203 16.37 27.05 -12.41
N ILE A 204 16.68 26.09 -13.28
CA ILE A 204 16.93 24.69 -12.89
C ILE A 204 17.98 24.70 -11.77
N ASP A 205 17.61 24.22 -10.58
CA ASP A 205 18.55 24.13 -9.47
C ASP A 205 19.55 22.99 -9.73
N PHE A 206 20.76 23.37 -10.11
CA PHE A 206 21.87 22.47 -10.39
C PHE A 206 22.22 21.57 -9.19
N LYS A 207 21.93 22.02 -7.97
CA LYS A 207 22.14 21.23 -6.75
C LYS A 207 21.12 20.10 -6.66
N GLU A 208 19.87 20.38 -7.04
CA GLU A 208 18.81 19.39 -7.10
C GLU A 208 19.04 18.37 -8.21
N LEU A 209 19.54 18.81 -9.37
CA LEU A 209 19.93 17.92 -10.47
C LEU A 209 21.00 16.89 -10.04
N LYS A 210 22.05 17.35 -9.34
CA LYS A 210 23.10 16.47 -8.80
C LYS A 210 22.57 15.51 -7.74
N ARG A 211 21.63 15.96 -6.91
CA ARG A 211 20.96 15.12 -5.91
C ARG A 211 20.15 14.02 -6.58
N LEU A 212 19.39 14.35 -7.62
CA LEU A 212 18.60 13.39 -8.40
C LEU A 212 19.49 12.36 -9.10
N ASP A 213 20.60 12.80 -9.68
CA ASP A 213 21.56 11.92 -10.34
C ASP A 213 22.19 10.91 -9.36
N HIS A 214 22.54 11.37 -8.16
CA HIS A 214 23.02 10.49 -7.09
C HIS A 214 21.98 9.44 -6.67
N ILE A 215 20.70 9.84 -6.58
CA ILE A 215 19.60 8.92 -6.27
C ILE A 215 19.43 7.90 -7.40
N LEU A 216 19.46 8.35 -8.67
CA LEU A 216 19.31 7.50 -9.83
C LEU A 216 20.44 6.46 -9.92
N ALA A 217 21.68 6.88 -9.72
CA ALA A 217 22.83 5.99 -9.67
C ALA A 217 22.72 4.95 -8.54
N SER A 218 22.25 5.37 -7.36
CA SER A 218 22.02 4.44 -6.24
C SER A 218 20.89 3.44 -6.53
N LEU A 219 19.87 3.83 -7.29
CA LEU A 219 18.77 2.95 -7.69
C LEU A 219 19.22 1.98 -8.78
N GLN A 220 19.97 2.45 -9.78
CA GLN A 220 20.53 1.61 -10.85
C GLN A 220 21.42 0.50 -10.30
N ARG A 221 22.23 0.78 -9.25
CA ARG A 221 23.04 -0.26 -8.59
C ARG A 221 22.23 -1.33 -7.86
N LYS A 222 20.96 -1.08 -7.55
CA LYS A 222 20.05 -2.06 -6.89
C LYS A 222 19.22 -2.87 -7.88
N LEU A 223 19.23 -2.51 -9.17
CA LEU A 223 18.52 -3.22 -10.22
C LEU A 223 19.44 -4.28 -10.86
N PRO A 224 18.89 -5.43 -11.29
CA PRO A 224 19.66 -6.40 -12.07
C PRO A 224 20.12 -5.76 -13.39
N PRO A 225 21.26 -6.20 -13.96
CA PRO A 225 21.73 -5.70 -15.25
C PRO A 225 20.65 -5.93 -16.32
N ALA A 226 20.45 -4.93 -17.16
CA ALA A 226 19.46 -5.01 -18.23
C ALA A 226 19.78 -6.24 -19.12
N PRO A 227 18.76 -7.02 -19.53
CA PRO A 227 18.96 -8.13 -20.44
C PRO A 227 19.57 -7.60 -21.76
N PRO A 228 20.44 -8.40 -22.42
CA PRO A 228 21.02 -7.99 -23.68
C PRO A 228 19.91 -7.64 -24.68
N PRO A 229 20.08 -6.56 -25.47
CA PRO A 229 19.12 -6.22 -26.50
C PRO A 229 18.95 -7.41 -27.45
N PRO A 230 17.73 -7.67 -27.95
CA PRO A 230 17.51 -8.72 -28.93
C PRO A 230 18.43 -8.51 -30.14
N PRO A 231 18.96 -9.58 -30.74
CA PRO A 231 19.75 -9.46 -31.96
C PRO A 231 18.93 -8.72 -33.01
N PHE A 232 19.57 -7.77 -33.68
CA PHE A 232 18.94 -7.09 -34.80
C PHE A 232 18.51 -8.11 -35.86
N PRO A 233 17.39 -7.87 -36.56
CA PRO A 233 16.98 -8.70 -37.68
C PRO A 233 18.13 -8.80 -38.69
N GLU A 234 18.36 -9.99 -39.23
CA GLU A 234 19.37 -10.22 -40.28
C GLU A 234 19.11 -9.27 -41.45
N GLY A 235 20.02 -8.31 -41.64
CA GLY A 235 19.93 -7.27 -42.68
C GLY A 235 20.06 -5.82 -42.19
N TYR A 236 20.12 -5.54 -40.88
CA TYR A 236 20.36 -4.17 -40.39
C TYR A 236 21.85 -3.91 -40.11
N THR A 237 22.52 -3.20 -41.01
CA THR A 237 23.83 -2.58 -40.76
C THR A 237 23.63 -1.11 -40.38
N PRO A 238 23.90 -0.68 -39.14
CA PRO A 238 23.99 0.74 -38.83
C PRO A 238 25.22 1.34 -39.56
N PRO A 239 25.15 2.59 -40.05
CA PRO A 239 26.28 3.23 -40.70
C PRO A 239 27.42 3.43 -39.68
N THR A 240 28.54 2.75 -39.93
CA THR A 240 29.78 2.84 -39.17
C THR A 240 30.32 4.27 -39.24
N ALA A 241 30.38 4.97 -38.10
CA ALA A 241 31.28 6.11 -37.94
C ALA A 241 32.69 5.56 -37.74
N GLU A 242 33.49 5.58 -38.81
CA GLU A 242 34.93 5.35 -38.73
C GLU A 242 35.61 6.53 -38.01
N GLY A 243 36.40 6.23 -36.98
CA GLY A 243 37.28 7.21 -36.36
C GLY A 243 37.78 6.78 -34.99
N GLU A 244 39.09 6.50 -34.92
CA GLU A 244 39.93 6.37 -33.73
C GLU A 244 40.05 4.98 -33.07
N LYS A 245 41.04 4.22 -33.57
CA LYS A 245 41.82 3.23 -32.83
C LYS A 245 43.12 3.87 -32.33
N SER A 246 43.42 3.68 -31.06
CA SER A 246 44.79 3.51 -30.52
C SER A 246 44.65 2.73 -29.20
N SER A 247 44.88 1.42 -29.20
CA SER A 247 46.11 0.70 -28.73
C SER A 247 46.24 0.75 -27.19
N GLU A 248 46.47 -0.32 -26.41
CA GLU A 248 47.02 -1.65 -26.65
C GLU A 248 46.84 -2.54 -25.39
N ASN A 249 47.13 -3.84 -25.54
CA ASN A 249 47.44 -4.87 -24.55
C ASN A 249 46.33 -5.80 -24.00
N GLN A 250 46.08 -6.86 -24.79
CA GLN A 250 46.09 -8.23 -24.28
C GLN A 250 47.18 -9.01 -25.01
N GLN A 251 47.98 -9.81 -24.31
CA GLN A 251 48.60 -10.97 -24.94
C GLN A 251 48.80 -12.11 -23.94
N ALA A 252 48.12 -13.21 -24.22
CA ALA A 252 48.43 -14.55 -23.77
C ALA A 252 48.79 -15.37 -25.02
N GLU A 253 49.84 -16.19 -24.97
CA GLU A 253 50.00 -17.48 -25.67
C GLU A 253 51.34 -18.11 -25.27
N VAL A 254 51.38 -19.28 -24.61
CA VAL A 254 51.40 -20.66 -25.13
C VAL A 254 52.68 -21.01 -25.92
N GLN A 255 53.44 -21.98 -25.41
CA GLN A 255 54.64 -22.57 -26.02
C GLN A 255 54.35 -23.91 -26.74
N PRO A 256 55.20 -24.33 -27.70
CA PRO A 256 54.95 -25.47 -28.62
C PRO A 256 55.53 -26.83 -28.14
N PRO A 257 55.30 -27.96 -28.85
CA PRO A 257 55.42 -29.32 -28.29
C PRO A 257 56.69 -30.16 -28.64
N VAL A 258 57.13 -30.95 -27.64
CA VAL A 258 57.70 -32.34 -27.56
C VAL A 258 58.98 -32.80 -28.33
N ASP A 259 60.05 -33.09 -27.53
CA ASP A 259 61.08 -34.19 -27.44
C ASP A 259 61.72 -34.88 -28.68
N PRO A 260 62.87 -35.64 -28.64
CA PRO A 260 63.58 -36.29 -27.49
C PRO A 260 65.16 -36.38 -27.55
N ILE A 261 65.78 -37.09 -26.58
CA ILE A 261 67.04 -37.91 -26.63
C ILE A 261 68.39 -37.36 -26.04
N ILE A 262 69.04 -38.26 -25.25
CA ILE A 262 70.41 -38.34 -24.63
C ILE A 262 70.60 -37.53 -23.33
N ASP A 263 70.87 -38.06 -22.13
CA ASP A 263 71.59 -39.23 -21.53
C ASP A 263 72.74 -38.71 -20.64
N GLN A 264 72.93 -39.39 -19.50
CA GLN A 264 74.07 -39.38 -18.57
C GLN A 264 74.15 -38.35 -17.43
N GLY A 265 73.73 -38.82 -16.24
CA GLY A 265 74.73 -39.17 -15.22
C GLY A 265 74.93 -38.21 -14.04
N PRO A 266 75.45 -38.71 -12.90
CA PRO A 266 74.86 -38.43 -11.60
C PRO A 266 75.80 -37.66 -10.64
N SER A 267 75.24 -37.14 -9.55
CA SER A 267 75.59 -37.53 -8.16
C SER A 267 75.62 -36.35 -7.17
N LYS A 268 75.35 -36.73 -5.91
CA LYS A 268 75.74 -36.10 -4.63
C LYS A 268 74.86 -34.93 -4.18
N ARG A 269 74.56 -34.76 -2.91
CA ARG A 269 74.64 -35.55 -1.67
C ARG A 269 73.97 -34.64 -0.64
N ARG A 270 73.19 -35.25 0.26
CA ARG A 270 72.68 -34.70 1.53
C ARG A 270 73.53 -33.56 2.11
N LYS A 271 72.87 -32.64 2.84
CA LYS A 271 72.86 -32.65 4.32
C LYS A 271 71.99 -31.52 4.90
N PHE A 272 71.14 -31.98 5.82
CA PHE A 272 70.53 -31.35 7.00
C PHE A 272 69.79 -30.02 6.84
#